data_AF-A0A7N2LGG6-F1
#
_entry.id   AF-A0A7N2LGG6-F1
#
_cell.length_a   1.000
_cell.length_b   1.000
_cell.length_c   1.000
_cell.angle_alpha   90.00
_cell.angle_beta   90.00
_cell.angle_gamma   90.00
#
_symmetry.space_group_name_H-M   'P 1'
#
loop_
_entity.id
_entity.type
_entity.pdbx_description
1 polymer ?
#
loop_
_entity_poly.entity_id
_entity_poly.type
_entity_poly.pdbx_seq_one_letter_code
_entity_poly.pdbx_strand_id
1 'polypeptide(L)'
;MKTEATDGYNAVQVRFRRVRDRMLTKPEMGHLQKAGAIPMRHLQEFHLVSMDGFKANQRLVFDDLFKEGDLVDVAGTTIGKGFQVSRDS
;
A
#
# COMPACT_ATOMS: atom_id res chain seq x y z
N MET A 1 -3.96 1.06 10.53
CA MET A 1 -2.73 0.99 11.35
C MET A 1 -2.81 -0.27 12.16
N LYS A 2 -1.72 -1.02 12.22
CA LYS A 2 -1.59 -2.30 12.90
C LYS A 2 -0.58 -2.13 14.02
N THR A 3 -0.94 -2.52 15.24
CA THR A 3 -0.06 -2.38 16.42
C THR A 3 0.27 -3.75 16.98
N GLU A 4 1.41 -3.90 17.66
CA GLU A 4 1.74 -5.14 18.38
C GLU A 4 0.62 -5.59 19.33
N ALA A 5 0.00 -4.66 20.04
CA ALA A 5 -1.05 -4.96 21.01
C ALA A 5 -2.34 -5.51 20.39
N THR A 6 -2.65 -5.14 19.14
CA THR A 6 -3.90 -5.53 18.46
C THR A 6 -3.69 -6.62 17.42
N ASP A 7 -2.54 -6.64 16.76
CA ASP A 7 -2.29 -7.44 15.55
C ASP A 7 -0.97 -8.24 15.60
N GLY A 8 -0.15 -8.08 16.65
CA GLY A 8 1.10 -8.83 16.85
C GLY A 8 2.30 -8.29 16.06
N TYR A 9 2.14 -7.19 15.32
CA TYR A 9 3.22 -6.50 14.61
C TYR A 9 2.87 -5.03 14.35
N ASN A 10 3.90 -4.22 14.09
CA ASN A 10 3.77 -2.81 13.76
C ASN A 10 3.77 -2.62 12.23
N ALA A 11 2.68 -2.08 11.69
CA ALA A 11 2.60 -1.74 10.27
C ALA A 11 1.65 -0.58 9.96
N VAL A 12 1.99 0.15 8.91
CA VAL A 12 1.13 1.17 8.31
C VAL A 12 0.55 0.66 7.00
N GLN A 13 -0.72 0.99 6.79
CA GLN A 13 -1.43 0.67 5.56
C GLN A 13 -1.45 1.92 4.68
N VAL A 14 -0.88 1.81 3.48
CA VAL A 14 -0.88 2.86 2.47
C VAL A 14 -1.82 2.48 1.36
N ARG A 15 -2.60 3.46 0.90
CA ARG A 15 -3.58 3.29 -0.18
C ARG A 15 -3.23 4.18 -1.35
N PHE A 16 -3.48 3.70 -2.55
CA PHE A 16 -3.29 4.49 -3.77
C PHE A 16 -4.30 4.09 -4.86
N ARG A 17 -4.33 4.90 -5.92
CA ARG A 17 -5.26 4.79 -7.06
C ARG A 17 -6.73 5.00 -6.65
N ARG A 18 -7.16 6.27 -6.68
CA ARG A 18 -8.56 6.65 -6.46
C ARG A 18 -9.48 5.98 -7.47
N VAL A 19 -10.61 5.48 -7.00
CA VAL A 19 -11.67 4.90 -7.83
C VAL A 19 -13.04 5.45 -7.44
N ARG A 20 -14.04 5.23 -8.29
CA ARG A 20 -15.45 5.51 -7.96
C ARG A 20 -15.96 4.45 -6.99
N ASP A 21 -16.87 4.82 -6.09
CA ASP A 21 -17.42 3.92 -5.06
C ASP A 21 -17.99 2.61 -5.63
N ARG A 22 -18.64 2.69 -6.81
CA ARG A 22 -19.20 1.52 -7.50
C ARG A 22 -18.16 0.47 -7.90
N MET A 23 -16.87 0.82 -7.91
CA MET A 23 -15.77 -0.08 -8.24
C MET A 23 -15.23 -0.85 -7.03
N LEU A 24 -15.74 -0.59 -5.83
CA LEU A 24 -15.36 -1.28 -4.60
C LEU A 24 -16.46 -2.26 -4.17
N THR A 25 -16.06 -3.35 -3.56
CA THR A 25 -16.97 -4.29 -2.91
C THR A 25 -17.52 -3.72 -1.60
N LYS A 26 -18.68 -4.22 -1.14
CA LYS A 26 -19.30 -3.75 0.11
C LYS A 26 -18.36 -3.86 1.35
N PRO A 27 -17.59 -4.95 1.54
CA PRO A 27 -16.64 -5.04 2.66
C PRO A 27 -15.52 -4.00 2.60
N GLU A 28 -14.94 -3.78 1.42
CA GLU A 28 -13.89 -2.78 1.21
C GLU A 28 -14.38 -1.38 1.52
N MET A 29 -15.60 -1.06 1.09
CA MET A 29 -16.25 0.22 1.34
C MET A 29 -16.51 0.46 2.83
N GLY A 30 -17.03 -0.53 3.56
CA GLY A 30 -17.24 -0.40 5.01
C GLY A 30 -15.93 -0.21 5.79
N HIS A 31 -14.87 -0.91 5.38
CA HIS A 31 -13.55 -0.75 5.97
C HIS A 31 -12.95 0.65 5.71
N LEU A 32 -13.13 1.19 4.50
CA LEU A 32 -12.70 2.55 4.13
C LEU A 32 -13.49 3.64 4.86
N GLN A 33 -14.82 3.49 4.96
CA GLN A 33 -15.69 4.45 5.64
C GLN A 33 -15.36 4.55 7.14
N LYS A 34 -15.07 3.42 7.80
CA LYS A 34 -14.64 3.41 9.21
C LYS A 34 -13.37 4.22 9.46
N ALA A 35 -12.48 4.30 8.46
CA ALA A 35 -11.25 5.07 8.52
C ALA A 35 -11.39 6.51 7.99
N GLY A 36 -12.58 6.93 7.54
CA GLY A 36 -12.80 8.24 6.90
C GLY A 36 -11.99 8.41 5.60
N ALA A 37 -11.63 7.32 4.94
CA ALA A 37 -10.72 7.29 3.82
C ALA A 37 -11.45 7.32 2.47
N ILE A 38 -10.85 7.99 1.49
CA ILE A 38 -11.35 8.07 0.11
C ILE A 38 -11.34 6.67 -0.52
N PRO A 39 -12.31 6.32 -1.39
CA PRO A 39 -12.28 5.09 -2.18
C PRO A 39 -10.99 4.96 -3.00
N MET A 40 -10.14 4.00 -2.61
CA MET A 40 -8.89 3.67 -3.28
C MET A 40 -8.85 2.18 -3.57
N ARG A 41 -8.34 1.82 -4.75
CA ARG A 41 -8.35 0.43 -5.26
C ARG A 41 -7.30 -0.44 -4.59
N HIS A 42 -6.13 0.11 -4.33
CA HIS A 42 -4.99 -0.66 -3.85
C HIS A 42 -4.70 -0.32 -2.39
N LEU A 43 -4.44 -1.37 -1.61
CA LEU A 43 -4.08 -1.32 -0.20
C LEU A 43 -2.81 -2.17 -0.03
N GLN A 44 -1.74 -1.56 0.46
CA GLN A 44 -0.48 -2.24 0.73
C GLN A 44 -0.04 -1.95 2.16
N GLU A 45 0.55 -2.96 2.82
CA GLU A 45 1.10 -2.83 4.17
C GLU A 45 2.63 -2.65 4.11
N PHE A 46 3.12 -1.74 4.94
CA PHE A 46 4.55 -1.52 5.15
C PHE A 46 4.85 -1.77 6.62
N HIS A 47 5.71 -2.77 6.86
CA HIS A 47 6.15 -3.14 8.20
C HIS A 47 7.16 -2.11 8.70
N LEU A 48 7.01 -1.68 9.95
CA LEU A 48 7.87 -0.68 10.56
C LEU A 48 8.34 -1.15 11.93
N VAL A 49 9.56 -0.77 12.31
CA VAL A 49 10.12 -1.05 13.64
C VAL A 49 9.51 -0.10 14.69
N SER A 50 9.30 1.17 14.34
CA SER A 50 8.55 2.14 15.13
C SER A 50 7.49 2.82 14.25
N MET A 51 6.34 3.12 14.86
CA MET A 51 5.26 3.88 14.22
C MET A 51 5.22 5.35 14.64
N ASP A 52 6.24 5.83 15.35
CA ASP A 52 6.33 7.21 15.80
C ASP A 52 6.31 8.18 14.62
N GLY A 53 5.40 9.15 14.65
CA GLY A 53 5.27 10.17 13.61
C GLY A 53 4.24 9.88 12.51
N PHE A 54 3.67 8.67 12.44
CA PHE A 54 2.59 8.36 11.49
C PHE A 54 1.21 8.49 12.14
N LYS A 55 0.30 9.19 11.46
CA LYS A 55 -1.11 9.33 11.87
C LYS A 55 -2.02 8.54 10.93
N ALA A 56 -3.10 7.99 11.48
CA ALA A 56 -4.16 7.42 10.66
C ALA A 56 -4.73 8.49 9.71
N ASN A 57 -4.98 8.10 8.45
CA ASN A 57 -5.48 8.99 7.40
C ASN A 57 -4.53 10.16 7.03
N GLN A 58 -3.25 10.06 7.36
CA GLN A 58 -2.23 11.00 6.90
C GLN A 58 -2.02 10.87 5.39
N ARG A 59 -1.99 12.00 4.69
CA ARG A 59 -1.57 12.05 3.29
C ARG A 59 -0.04 11.98 3.22
N LEU A 60 0.45 11.06 2.40
CA LEU A 60 1.86 10.96 2.05
C LEU A 60 2.11 11.78 0.78
N VAL A 61 3.01 12.76 0.87
CA VAL A 61 3.44 13.59 -0.26
C VAL A 61 4.82 13.09 -0.69
N PHE A 62 5.02 12.89 -1.99
CA PHE A 62 6.25 12.30 -2.52
C PHE A 62 7.49 13.15 -2.17
N ASP A 63 7.41 14.46 -2.35
CA ASP A 63 8.52 15.40 -2.12
C ASP A 63 8.93 15.51 -0.64
N ASP A 64 8.01 15.18 0.29
CA ASP A 64 8.32 15.15 1.73
C ASP A 64 9.01 13.85 2.14
N LEU A 65 8.83 12.78 1.34
CA LEU A 65 9.32 11.44 1.62
C LEU A 65 10.64 11.13 0.93
N PHE A 66 10.89 11.70 -0.25
CA PHE A 66 12.06 11.41 -1.07
C PHE A 66 12.75 12.69 -1.50
N LYS A 67 14.08 12.66 -1.43
CA LYS A 67 14.96 13.71 -1.93
C LYS A 67 15.77 13.20 -3.11
N GLU A 68 16.24 14.12 -3.94
CA GLU A 68 17.15 13.79 -5.03
C GLU A 68 18.43 13.15 -4.48
N GLY A 69 18.80 11.99 -5.03
CA GLY A 69 19.95 11.21 -4.59
C GLY A 69 19.65 10.10 -3.58
N ASP A 70 18.42 9.99 -3.09
CA ASP A 70 18.03 8.89 -2.21
C ASP A 70 18.04 7.55 -2.96
N LEU A 71 18.57 6.51 -2.29
CA LEU A 71 18.47 5.13 -2.77
C LEU A 71 17.10 4.58 -2.40
N VAL A 72 16.41 4.01 -3.40
CA VAL A 72 15.04 3.51 -3.25
C VAL A 72 14.92 2.09 -3.77
N ASP A 73 14.29 1.23 -2.98
CA ASP A 73 13.92 -0.13 -3.39
C ASP A 73 12.55 -0.12 -4.07
N VAL A 74 12.49 -0.66 -5.30
CA VAL A 74 11.26 -0.69 -6.11
C VAL A 74 10.83 -2.12 -6.36
N ALA A 75 9.61 -2.45 -5.96
CA ALA A 75 8.97 -3.72 -6.25
C ALA A 75 7.69 -3.49 -7.07
N GLY A 76 7.41 -4.37 -8.02
CA GLY A 76 6.22 -4.28 -8.86
C GLY A 76 5.99 -5.53 -9.71
N THR A 77 4.80 -5.63 -10.29
CA THR A 77 4.47 -6.70 -11.23
C THR A 77 5.24 -6.49 -12.54
N THR A 78 6.05 -7.48 -12.92
CA THR A 78 6.77 -7.46 -14.20
C THR A 78 5.88 -7.92 -15.35
N ILE A 79 6.32 -7.65 -16.58
CA ILE A 79 5.62 -8.13 -17.78
C ILE A 79 5.80 -9.66 -17.89
N GLY A 80 4.71 -10.40 -17.73
CA GLY A 80 4.70 -11.85 -17.96
C GLY A 80 4.85 -12.15 -19.46
N LYS A 81 5.86 -12.96 -19.83
CA LYS A 81 6.13 -13.35 -21.22
C LYS A 81 5.29 -14.55 -21.71
N GLY A 82 4.34 -15.04 -20.91
CA GLY A 82 3.56 -16.23 -21.23
C GLY A 82 4.36 -17.52 -21.05
N PHE A 83 3.91 -18.62 -21.67
CA PHE A 83 4.58 -19.92 -21.61
C PHE A 83 5.91 -19.87 -22.37
N GLN A 84 7.02 -19.81 -21.63
CA GLN A 84 8.36 -19.70 -22.20
C GLN A 84 8.98 -21.11 -22.26
N VAL A 85 9.01 -21.70 -23.45
CA VAL A 85 9.67 -23.00 -23.67
C VAL A 85 11.17 -22.74 -23.79
N SER A 86 11.96 -23.33 -22.89
CA SER A 86 13.41 -23.39 -23.04
C SER A 86 13.75 -24.37 -24.16
N ARG A 87 14.44 -23.88 -25.20
CA ARG A 87 15.11 -24.74 -26.17
C ARG A 87 16.47 -25.10 -25.55
N ASP A 88 16.56 -26.26 -24.93
CA ASP A 88 17.87 -26.82 -24.60
C ASP A 88 18.61 -27.12 -25.91
N SER A 89 19.85 -26.63 -25.99
CA SER A 89 20.77 -26.77 -27.13
C SER A 89 21.71 -27.95 -26.92
#